data_AF-A0A8H6VXK5-F1
#
_entry.id   AF-A0A8H6VXK5-F1
#
_cell.length_a   1.000
_cell.length_b   1.000
_cell.length_c   1.000
_cell.angle_alpha   90.00
_cell.angle_beta   90.00
_cell.angle_gamma   90.00
#
_symmetry.space_group_name_H-M   'P 1'
#
loop_
_entity.id
_entity.type
_entity.pdbx_description
1 polymer ?
#
loop_
_entity_poly.entity_id
_entity_poly.type
_entity_poly.pdbx_seq_one_letter_code
_entity_poly.pdbx_strand_id
1 'polypeptide(L)'
;MLPLSRHSFTLATRTPACLLRAYSQPTGSKPLIGRYDHVPVELARVQSGKKVTLRDYETQRALKRFSYDLKIQNGFVEPAPGPNFIGPNGCSLREPLSPTFQEVVRNFRGRDIMVFILKQGLPLPPTLTILHEHSDHYSMQCTQKMTLDDLNAELTAFISKHGRVLDKEQFDGEYPFSL
;
A
#
# COMPACT_ATOMS: atom_id res chain seq x y z
N MET A 1 -17.26 -56.47 -47.81
CA MET A 1 -18.10 -56.70 -46.62
C MET A 1 -17.65 -55.75 -45.53
N LEU A 2 -18.51 -54.78 -45.19
CA LEU A 2 -18.64 -53.98 -43.95
C LEU A 2 -17.43 -53.16 -43.40
N PRO A 3 -17.70 -52.04 -42.69
CA PRO A 3 -16.96 -50.77 -42.82
C PRO A 3 -16.47 -50.23 -41.45
N LEU A 4 -16.19 -48.91 -41.40
CA LEU A 4 -15.98 -48.04 -40.21
C LEU A 4 -14.50 -47.92 -39.78
N SER A 5 -13.98 -46.77 -39.35
CA SER A 5 -14.61 -45.56 -38.84
C SER A 5 -13.66 -44.36 -39.02
N ARG A 6 -14.22 -43.21 -39.41
CA ARG A 6 -13.57 -41.91 -39.31
C ARG A 6 -13.48 -41.53 -37.83
N HIS A 7 -12.32 -41.12 -37.34
CA HIS A 7 -12.21 -40.43 -36.06
C HIS A 7 -11.79 -38.99 -36.32
N SER A 8 -12.78 -38.11 -36.14
CA SER A 8 -12.65 -36.67 -36.14
C SER A 8 -11.80 -36.24 -34.93
N PHE A 9 -10.69 -35.55 -35.18
CA PHE A 9 -9.96 -34.84 -34.15
C PHE A 9 -10.69 -33.53 -33.83
N THR A 10 -11.33 -33.47 -32.67
CA THR A 10 -11.90 -32.23 -32.14
C THR A 10 -10.78 -31.46 -31.43
N LEU A 11 -10.39 -30.29 -31.97
CA LEU A 11 -9.57 -29.33 -31.24
C LEU A 11 -10.41 -28.74 -30.09
N ALA A 12 -10.14 -29.16 -28.86
CA ALA A 12 -10.63 -28.48 -27.67
C ALA A 12 -9.74 -27.25 -27.41
N THR A 13 -10.31 -26.07 -27.64
CA THR A 13 -9.75 -24.78 -27.24
C THR A 13 -9.65 -24.71 -25.72
N ARG A 14 -8.42 -24.74 -25.19
CA ARG A 14 -8.15 -24.47 -23.77
C ARG A 14 -8.31 -22.97 -23.53
N THR A 15 -9.45 -22.58 -22.98
CA THR A 15 -9.65 -21.28 -22.34
C THR A 15 -8.65 -21.15 -21.17
N PRO A 16 -7.91 -20.05 -21.02
CA PRO A 16 -7.09 -19.85 -19.84
C PRO A 16 -8.02 -19.69 -18.64
N ALA A 17 -7.87 -20.58 -17.66
CA ALA A 17 -8.50 -20.46 -16.36
C ALA A 17 -8.00 -19.16 -15.72
N CYS A 18 -8.81 -18.11 -15.84
CA CYS A 18 -8.70 -16.90 -15.04
C CYS A 18 -8.73 -17.36 -13.57
N LEU A 19 -7.59 -17.30 -12.90
CA LEU A 19 -7.44 -17.55 -11.48
C LEU A 19 -8.25 -16.48 -10.73
N LEU A 20 -9.55 -16.74 -10.56
CA LEU A 20 -10.37 -16.14 -9.53
C LEU A 20 -9.70 -16.50 -8.20
N ARG A 21 -8.88 -15.59 -7.71
CA ARG A 21 -8.33 -15.63 -6.36
C ARG A 21 -9.54 -15.58 -5.43
N ALA A 22 -9.95 -16.74 -4.93
CA ALA A 22 -11.01 -16.86 -3.96
C ALA A 22 -10.65 -15.97 -2.76
N TYR A 23 -11.45 -14.93 -2.52
CA TYR A 23 -11.37 -14.17 -1.29
C TYR A 23 -11.80 -15.10 -0.16
N SER A 24 -10.82 -15.61 0.58
CA SER A 24 -11.04 -16.31 1.83
C SER A 24 -11.82 -15.41 2.79
N GLN A 25 -12.89 -15.94 3.37
CA GLN A 25 -13.66 -15.29 4.42
C GLN A 25 -12.73 -14.91 5.61
N PRO A 26 -12.96 -13.76 6.29
CA PRO A 26 -12.02 -13.24 7.28
C PRO A 26 -12.11 -14.02 8.59
N THR A 27 -11.25 -15.02 8.76
CA THR A 27 -10.98 -15.63 10.07
C THR A 27 -9.87 -14.85 10.77
N GLY A 28 -10.24 -13.96 11.70
CA GLY A 28 -9.32 -13.27 12.63
C GLY A 28 -8.32 -12.32 11.94
N SER A 29 -8.44 -11.02 12.21
CA SER A 29 -7.40 -10.03 11.86
C SER A 29 -6.01 -10.55 12.26
N LYS A 30 -5.05 -10.59 11.32
CA LYS A 30 -3.67 -11.04 11.58
C LYS A 30 -3.05 -10.19 12.71
N PRO A 31 -2.22 -10.77 13.59
CA PRO A 31 -1.50 -9.97 14.58
C PRO A 31 -0.60 -8.94 13.87
N LEU A 32 -0.51 -7.73 14.44
CA LEU A 32 0.49 -6.74 14.04
C LEU A 32 1.87 -7.26 14.39
N ILE A 33 2.84 -7.03 13.50
CA ILE A 33 4.25 -7.27 13.82
C ILE A 33 4.74 -6.23 14.83
N GLY A 34 4.27 -4.99 14.69
CA GLY A 34 4.66 -3.91 15.60
C GLY A 34 3.80 -2.65 15.47
N ARG A 35 3.90 -1.81 16.50
CA ARG A 35 3.32 -0.47 16.55
C ARG A 35 4.37 0.48 17.10
N TYR A 36 4.58 1.59 16.42
CA TYR A 36 5.67 2.50 16.71
C TYR A 36 5.16 3.95 16.79
N ASP A 37 5.75 4.69 17.72
CA ASP A 37 5.64 6.15 17.89
C ASP A 37 6.82 6.88 17.22
N HIS A 38 7.65 6.15 16.49
CA HIS A 38 8.78 6.62 15.71
C HIS A 38 8.88 5.82 14.42
N VAL A 39 9.74 6.25 13.50
CA VAL A 39 10.07 5.52 12.27
C VAL A 39 10.99 4.33 12.62
N PRO A 40 10.51 3.07 12.56
CA PRO A 40 11.22 1.92 13.16
C PRO A 40 12.46 1.47 12.38
N VAL A 41 12.42 1.64 11.06
CA VAL A 41 13.49 1.39 10.08
C VAL A 41 13.45 2.51 9.05
N GLU A 42 14.44 2.63 8.17
CA GLU A 42 14.30 3.58 7.06
C GLU A 42 13.09 3.22 6.21
N LEU A 43 12.15 4.15 6.04
CA LEU A 43 10.90 3.92 5.34
C LEU A 43 10.76 4.89 4.17
N ALA A 44 10.18 4.41 3.08
CA ALA A 44 9.98 5.16 1.88
C ALA A 44 8.51 5.14 1.43
N ARG A 45 8.13 6.22 0.74
CA ARG A 45 6.83 6.39 0.09
C ARG A 45 7.02 6.93 -1.31
N VAL A 46 6.39 6.29 -2.29
CA VAL A 46 6.25 6.87 -3.63
C VAL A 46 4.86 7.47 -3.81
N GLN A 47 4.79 8.66 -4.39
CA GLN A 47 3.53 9.33 -4.71
C GLN A 47 3.71 10.33 -5.87
N SER A 48 2.60 10.82 -6.41
CA SER A 48 2.59 11.94 -7.36
C SER A 48 2.42 13.25 -6.60
N GLY A 49 3.36 14.18 -6.77
CA GLY A 49 3.36 15.47 -6.12
C GLY A 49 3.66 15.42 -4.62
N LYS A 50 3.61 16.60 -3.98
CA LYS A 50 4.02 16.78 -2.57
C LYS A 50 2.93 16.43 -1.56
N LYS A 51 1.67 16.49 -1.95
CA LYS A 51 0.54 16.27 -1.05
C LYS A 51 0.22 14.79 -0.92
N VAL A 52 0.11 14.32 0.31
CA VAL A 52 -0.42 12.99 0.61
C VAL A 52 -1.94 13.05 0.38
N THR A 53 -2.44 12.15 -0.45
CA THR A 53 -3.88 12.02 -0.74
C THR A 53 -4.29 10.56 -0.54
N LEU A 54 -4.70 10.22 0.68
CA LEU A 54 -5.26 8.91 0.98
C LEU A 54 -6.63 8.75 0.34
N ARG A 55 -6.91 7.55 -0.13
CA ARG A 55 -8.11 7.19 -0.90
C ARG A 55 -9.07 6.40 -0.03
N ASP A 56 -10.26 6.95 0.16
CA ASP A 56 -11.38 6.28 0.81
C ASP A 56 -11.96 5.14 -0.05
N TYR A 57 -12.18 3.99 0.57
CA TYR A 57 -12.77 2.80 -0.04
C TYR A 57 -14.10 3.06 -0.77
N GLU A 58 -15.04 3.73 -0.13
CA GLU A 58 -16.38 3.92 -0.68
C GLU A 58 -16.35 4.79 -1.94
N THR A 59 -15.54 5.85 -1.90
CA THR A 59 -15.26 6.74 -3.03
C THR A 59 -14.58 5.98 -4.17
N GLN A 60 -13.54 5.18 -3.89
CA GLN A 60 -12.86 4.41 -4.93
C GLN A 60 -13.79 3.34 -5.54
N ARG A 61 -14.63 2.71 -4.72
CA ARG A 61 -15.63 1.74 -5.18
C ARG A 61 -16.64 2.38 -6.12
N ALA A 62 -17.14 3.57 -5.78
CA ALA A 62 -18.06 4.33 -6.64
C ALA A 62 -17.41 4.69 -7.99
N LEU A 63 -16.10 4.93 -8.01
CA LEU A 63 -15.30 5.18 -9.22
C LEU A 63 -14.87 3.90 -9.96
N LYS A 64 -15.33 2.71 -9.54
CA LYS A 64 -14.91 1.40 -10.07
C LYS A 64 -13.40 1.18 -10.01
N ARG A 65 -12.74 1.72 -8.98
CA ARG A 65 -11.31 1.55 -8.70
C ARG A 65 -11.14 0.54 -7.57
N PHE A 66 -10.13 -0.32 -7.72
CA PHE A 66 -9.86 -1.39 -6.76
C PHE A 66 -8.87 -1.00 -5.66
N SER A 67 -8.09 0.06 -5.88
CA SER A 67 -7.06 0.51 -4.95
C SER A 67 -7.57 1.62 -4.03
N TYR A 68 -7.48 1.40 -2.72
CA TYR A 68 -7.86 2.32 -1.66
C TYR A 68 -6.90 2.16 -0.48
N ASP A 69 -6.85 3.15 0.40
CA ASP A 69 -5.87 3.23 1.49
C ASP A 69 -6.51 3.03 2.87
N LEU A 70 -7.80 3.41 3.01
CA LEU A 70 -8.54 3.29 4.27
C LEU A 70 -10.06 3.23 4.04
N LYS A 71 -10.81 3.02 5.12
CA LYS A 71 -12.27 3.11 5.16
C LYS A 71 -12.69 4.21 6.13
N ILE A 72 -13.52 5.14 5.65
CA ILE A 72 -14.13 6.15 6.51
C ILE A 72 -15.33 5.54 7.25
N GLN A 73 -15.44 5.83 8.55
CA GLN A 73 -16.58 5.44 9.39
C GLN A 73 -17.23 6.70 9.97
N ASN A 74 -18.53 6.90 9.70
CA ASN A 74 -19.30 8.05 10.18
C ASN A 74 -18.65 9.41 9.84
N GLY A 75 -17.97 9.52 8.69
CA GLY A 75 -17.28 10.73 8.27
C GLY A 75 -15.85 10.90 8.79
N PHE A 76 -15.33 9.93 9.55
CA PHE A 76 -14.00 10.00 10.16
C PHE A 76 -13.11 8.82 9.80
N VAL A 77 -11.81 9.05 9.88
CA VAL A 77 -10.81 7.98 9.98
C VAL A 77 -10.70 7.61 11.46
N GLU A 78 -10.91 6.34 11.76
CA GLU A 78 -10.79 5.78 13.10
C GLU A 78 -9.37 5.20 13.28
N PRO A 79 -8.75 5.37 14.47
CA PRO A 79 -7.48 4.71 14.76
C PRO A 79 -7.65 3.19 14.70
N ALA A 80 -6.58 2.45 14.42
CA ALA A 80 -6.60 0.99 14.60
C ALA A 80 -6.14 0.65 16.03
N PRO A 81 -7.04 0.34 16.98
CA PRO A 81 -6.65 -0.09 18.32
C PRO A 81 -6.26 -1.57 18.36
N GLY A 82 -5.53 -1.95 19.40
CA GLY A 82 -5.27 -3.35 19.73
C GLY A 82 -4.09 -3.98 19.00
N PRO A 83 -3.90 -5.29 19.21
CA PRO A 83 -2.71 -6.03 18.76
C PRO A 83 -2.85 -6.60 17.34
N ASN A 84 -4.02 -6.49 16.72
CA ASN A 84 -4.28 -7.07 15.41
C ASN A 84 -4.42 -5.99 14.33
N PHE A 85 -3.98 -6.33 13.13
CA PHE A 85 -4.08 -5.46 11.97
C PHE A 85 -5.48 -5.54 11.37
N ILE A 86 -6.18 -4.40 11.36
CA ILE A 86 -7.48 -4.24 10.72
C ILE A 86 -7.28 -3.30 9.53
N GLY A 87 -6.94 -3.89 8.39
CA GLY A 87 -6.54 -3.16 7.17
C GLY A 87 -7.57 -3.09 6.06
N PRO A 88 -7.27 -2.30 5.01
CA PRO A 88 -6.16 -1.33 4.94
C PRO A 88 -6.48 -0.09 5.78
N ASN A 89 -5.46 0.51 6.40
CA ASN A 89 -5.65 1.65 7.29
C ASN A 89 -4.45 2.62 7.29
N GLY A 90 -4.33 3.42 6.22
CA GLY A 90 -3.47 4.60 6.24
C GLY A 90 -2.45 4.72 5.12
N CYS A 91 -1.39 5.45 5.40
CA CYS A 91 -0.37 5.84 4.45
C CYS A 91 0.69 4.75 4.31
N SER A 92 0.63 4.02 3.19
CA SER A 92 1.60 2.97 2.84
C SER A 92 3.04 3.48 2.83
N LEU A 93 3.90 2.71 3.50
CA LEU A 93 5.34 2.87 3.65
C LEU A 93 6.02 1.51 3.52
N ARG A 94 7.25 1.48 2.98
CA ARG A 94 8.06 0.26 2.86
C ARG A 94 9.54 0.59 2.98
N GLU A 95 10.38 -0.39 3.30
CA GLU A 95 11.82 -0.20 3.25
C GLU A 95 12.28 0.13 1.81
N PRO A 96 13.18 1.10 1.59
CA PRO A 96 13.65 1.49 0.26
C PRO A 96 14.24 0.33 -0.57
N LEU A 97 14.97 -0.58 0.09
CA LEU A 97 15.59 -1.75 -0.53
C LEU A 97 14.66 -2.97 -0.62
N SER A 98 13.40 -2.86 -0.18
CA SER A 98 12.44 -3.94 -0.35
C SER A 98 12.27 -4.25 -1.85
N PRO A 99 12.37 -5.53 -2.26
CA PRO A 99 12.08 -5.94 -3.63
C PRO A 99 10.69 -5.48 -4.09
N THR A 100 9.69 -5.52 -3.19
CA THR A 100 8.33 -5.08 -3.51
C THR A 100 8.25 -3.56 -3.66
N PHE A 101 8.93 -2.78 -2.81
CA PHE A 101 8.91 -1.33 -2.95
C PHE A 101 9.63 -0.86 -4.22
N GLN A 102 10.77 -1.49 -4.51
CA GLN A 102 11.54 -1.29 -5.74
C GLN A 102 10.67 -1.53 -6.99
N GLU A 103 9.91 -2.63 -7.01
CA GLU A 103 8.94 -2.90 -8.07
C GLU A 103 7.83 -1.82 -8.14
N VAL A 104 7.32 -1.38 -6.99
CA VAL A 104 6.29 -0.33 -6.92
C VAL A 104 6.81 1.00 -7.50
N VAL A 105 8.04 1.43 -7.16
CA VAL A 105 8.63 2.66 -7.69
C VAL A 105 8.82 2.59 -9.21
N ARG A 106 9.37 1.47 -9.72
CA ARG A 106 9.59 1.28 -11.17
C ARG A 106 8.28 1.29 -11.95
N ASN A 107 7.25 0.65 -11.41
CA ASN A 107 5.94 0.56 -12.03
C ASN A 107 5.03 1.75 -11.73
N PHE A 108 5.44 2.67 -10.85
CA PHE A 108 4.66 3.87 -10.56
C PHE A 108 4.48 4.70 -11.84
N ARG A 109 3.24 5.18 -12.04
CA ARG A 109 2.83 5.97 -13.21
C ARG A 109 2.22 7.27 -12.72
N GLY A 110 2.47 8.35 -13.46
CA GLY A 110 2.00 9.68 -13.10
C GLY A 110 2.96 10.75 -13.62
N ARG A 111 2.70 11.99 -13.23
CA ARG A 111 3.62 13.12 -13.36
C ARG A 111 4.11 13.50 -11.98
N ASP A 112 5.25 14.18 -11.91
CA ASP A 112 5.83 14.68 -10.66
C ASP A 112 5.98 13.57 -9.60
N ILE A 113 6.49 12.41 -10.04
CA ILE A 113 6.69 11.25 -9.17
C ILE A 113 7.81 11.59 -8.19
N MET A 114 7.52 11.45 -6.91
CA MET A 114 8.44 11.71 -5.82
C MET A 114 8.53 10.48 -4.92
N VAL A 115 9.74 10.16 -4.48
CA VAL A 115 10.03 9.17 -3.45
C VAL A 115 10.49 9.89 -2.20
N PHE A 116 9.70 9.82 -1.13
CA PHE A 116 10.05 10.38 0.17
C PHE A 116 10.74 9.31 1.01
N ILE A 117 11.90 9.62 1.56
CA ILE A 117 12.67 8.78 2.48
C ILE A 117 12.59 9.36 3.89
N LEU A 118 12.07 8.57 4.83
CA LEU A 118 11.97 8.88 6.25
C LEU A 118 13.07 8.14 7.01
N LYS A 119 13.89 8.91 7.74
CA LYS A 119 15.00 8.38 8.52
C LYS A 119 14.51 7.56 9.71
N GLN A 120 15.17 6.43 9.98
CA GLN A 120 14.98 5.64 11.20
C GLN A 120 15.15 6.49 12.48
N GLY A 121 14.33 6.20 13.49
CA GLY A 121 14.35 6.86 14.80
C GLY A 121 13.67 8.22 14.82
N LEU A 122 13.13 8.69 13.70
CA LEU A 122 12.39 9.95 13.64
C LEU A 122 11.09 9.83 14.47
N PRO A 123 10.89 10.67 15.51
CA PRO A 123 9.68 10.64 16.31
C PRO A 123 8.47 11.09 15.49
N LEU A 124 7.33 10.44 15.73
CA LEU A 124 6.05 10.83 15.15
C LEU A 124 5.36 11.88 16.03
N PRO A 125 4.52 12.74 15.46
CA PRO A 125 3.53 13.49 16.22
C PRO A 125 2.69 12.52 17.07
N PRO A 126 2.25 12.90 18.29
CA PRO A 126 1.42 12.03 19.15
C PRO A 126 0.10 11.57 18.50
N THR A 127 -0.34 12.31 17.50
CA THR A 127 -1.52 12.10 16.64
C THR A 127 -1.29 11.05 15.55
N LEU A 128 -0.05 10.60 15.31
CA LEU A 128 0.31 9.59 14.32
C LEU A 128 0.99 8.37 14.94
N THR A 129 0.85 7.22 14.28
CA THR A 129 1.54 5.98 14.60
C THR A 129 1.89 5.23 13.32
N ILE A 130 2.97 4.44 13.36
CA ILE A 130 3.30 3.49 12.30
C ILE A 130 2.92 2.09 12.77
N LEU A 131 2.11 1.40 11.97
CA LEU A 131 1.81 -0.01 12.12
C LEU A 131 2.66 -0.83 11.17
N HIS A 132 3.27 -1.90 11.66
CA HIS A 132 3.91 -2.92 10.83
C HIS A 132 2.93 -4.07 10.61
N GLU A 133 2.34 -4.08 9.41
CA GLU A 133 1.20 -4.93 9.09
C GLU A 133 1.63 -6.37 8.83
N HIS A 134 2.55 -6.54 7.88
CA HIS A 134 3.11 -7.81 7.45
C HIS A 134 4.33 -7.56 6.55
N SER A 135 5.24 -8.53 6.46
CA SER A 135 6.39 -8.48 5.54
C SER A 135 7.16 -7.15 5.65
N ASP A 136 7.30 -6.39 4.57
CA ASP A 136 7.95 -5.08 4.48
C ASP A 136 6.93 -3.92 4.50
N HIS A 137 5.65 -4.19 4.76
CA HIS A 137 4.59 -3.19 4.63
C HIS A 137 4.26 -2.54 5.98
N TYR A 138 4.43 -1.22 5.99
CA TYR A 138 4.10 -0.36 7.10
C TYR A 138 2.97 0.60 6.69
N SER A 139 2.14 1.00 7.64
CA SER A 139 1.13 2.05 7.43
C SER A 139 1.23 3.11 8.52
N MET A 140 1.42 4.35 8.10
CA MET A 140 1.31 5.51 8.98
C MET A 140 -0.14 6.00 9.03
N GLN A 141 -0.71 6.09 10.22
CA GLN A 141 -2.13 6.39 10.45
C GLN A 141 -2.33 7.24 11.71
N CYS A 142 -3.57 7.65 11.97
CA CYS A 142 -3.92 8.43 13.16
C CYS A 142 -3.99 7.57 14.44
N THR A 143 -3.66 8.17 15.59
CA THR A 143 -3.86 7.59 16.93
C THR A 143 -5.20 7.99 17.55
N GLN A 144 -5.83 9.02 17.00
CA GLN A 144 -7.13 9.54 17.41
C GLN A 144 -8.04 9.73 16.20
N LYS A 145 -9.33 9.76 16.45
CA LYS A 145 -10.35 10.03 15.43
C LYS A 145 -10.14 11.41 14.80
N MET A 146 -10.14 11.48 13.47
CA MET A 146 -10.02 12.75 12.72
C MET A 146 -10.63 12.64 11.32
N THR A 147 -10.81 13.75 10.63
CA THR A 147 -11.31 13.71 9.24
C THR A 147 -10.21 13.21 8.29
N LEU A 148 -10.60 12.75 7.10
CA LEU A 148 -9.63 12.37 6.06
C LEU A 148 -8.75 13.55 5.65
N ASP A 149 -9.31 14.75 5.60
CA ASP A 149 -8.58 15.97 5.22
C ASP A 149 -7.55 16.36 6.28
N ASP A 150 -7.90 16.27 7.57
CA ASP A 150 -6.96 16.51 8.66
C ASP A 150 -5.79 15.52 8.62
N LEU A 151 -6.10 14.23 8.43
CA LEU A 151 -5.07 13.19 8.32
C LEU A 151 -4.16 13.44 7.10
N ASN A 152 -4.72 13.76 5.94
CA ASN A 152 -3.93 14.08 4.75
C ASN A 152 -3.05 15.32 4.95
N ALA A 153 -3.58 16.35 5.60
CA ALA A 153 -2.83 17.57 5.91
C ALA A 153 -1.68 17.29 6.87
N GLU A 154 -1.92 16.50 7.92
CA GLU A 154 -0.92 16.15 8.91
C GLU A 154 0.18 15.24 8.33
N LEU A 155 -0.20 14.21 7.58
CA LEU A 155 0.75 13.36 6.85
C LEU A 155 1.59 14.17 5.86
N THR A 156 0.94 15.08 5.11
CA THR A 156 1.65 15.98 4.19
C THR A 156 2.65 16.84 4.92
N ALA A 157 2.26 17.45 6.05
CA ALA A 157 3.13 18.31 6.84
C ALA A 157 4.31 17.51 7.41
N PHE A 158 4.06 16.33 7.99
CA PHE A 158 5.09 15.48 8.56
C PHE A 158 6.09 15.00 7.49
N ILE A 159 5.60 14.40 6.40
CA ILE A 159 6.44 13.86 5.33
C ILE A 159 7.18 14.98 4.59
N SER A 160 6.55 16.12 4.34
CA SER A 160 7.24 17.24 3.66
C SER A 160 8.32 17.87 4.53
N LYS A 161 8.14 17.89 5.86
CA LYS A 161 9.10 18.47 6.80
C LYS A 161 10.30 17.56 7.04
N HIS A 162 10.07 16.26 7.13
CA HIS A 162 11.08 15.31 7.58
C HIS A 162 11.57 14.33 6.50
N GLY A 163 10.83 14.19 5.41
CA GLY A 163 11.18 13.32 4.30
C GLY A 163 12.21 13.96 3.39
N ARG A 164 13.29 13.22 3.12
CA ARG A 164 14.20 13.54 2.01
C ARG A 164 13.50 13.14 0.71
N VAL A 165 13.51 14.02 -0.29
CA VAL A 165 12.79 13.81 -1.55
C VAL A 165 13.77 13.40 -2.63
N LEU A 166 13.43 12.33 -3.34
CA LEU A 166 14.12 11.85 -4.52
C LEU A 166 13.15 11.78 -5.70
N ASP A 167 13.63 12.04 -6.92
CA ASP A 167 12.98 11.52 -8.12
C ASP A 167 13.31 10.03 -8.33
N LYS A 168 12.82 9.44 -9.42
CA LYS A 168 13.03 8.00 -9.67
C LYS A 168 14.47 7.69 -10.00
N GLU A 169 15.12 8.54 -10.78
CA GLU A 169 16.51 8.37 -11.20
C GLU A 169 17.47 8.46 -10.00
N GLN A 170 17.26 9.43 -9.12
CA GLN A 170 17.98 9.57 -7.85
C GLN A 170 17.74 8.36 -6.95
N PHE A 171 16.48 7.91 -6.85
CA PHE A 171 16.14 6.73 -6.06
C PHE A 171 16.85 5.47 -6.59
N ASP A 172 16.82 5.20 -7.89
CA ASP A 172 17.51 4.05 -8.49
C ASP A 172 19.04 4.14 -8.31
N GLY A 173 19.60 5.35 -8.33
CA GLY A 173 21.03 5.57 -8.09
C GLY A 173 21.47 5.30 -6.65
N GLU A 174 20.67 5.71 -5.66
CA GLU A 174 20.98 5.53 -4.24
C GLU A 174 20.58 4.16 -3.69
N TYR A 175 19.49 3.59 -4.20
CA TYR A 175 18.94 2.31 -3.78
C TYR A 175 18.94 1.35 -4.97
N PRO A 176 20.12 0.93 -5.46
CA PRO A 176 20.23 0.10 -6.64
C PRO A 176 19.61 -1.27 -6.38
N PHE A 177 18.86 -1.76 -7.37
CA PHE A 177 18.31 -3.11 -7.32
C PHE A 177 19.31 -4.10 -7.92
N SER A 178 19.88 -4.95 -7.08
CA SER A 178 20.66 -6.11 -7.50
C SER A 178 19.74 -7.32 -7.59
N LEU A 179 19.71 -7.96 -8.77
CA LEU A 179 19.06 -9.25 -9.01
C LEU A 179 19.82 -10.40 -8.32
#